data_AF-A0A9N7BAL1-F1
#
_entry.id   AF-A0A9N7BAL1-F1
#
_cell.length_a   1.000
_cell.length_b   1.000
_cell.length_c   1.000
_cell.angle_alpha   90.00
_cell.angle_beta   90.00
_cell.angle_gamma   90.00
#
_symmetry.space_group_name_H-M   'P 1'
#
loop_
_entity.id
_entity.type
_entity.pdbx_description
1 polymer ?
#
loop_
_entity_poly.entity_id
_entity_poly.type
_entity_poly.pdbx_seq_one_letter_code
_entity_poly.pdbx_strand_id
1 'polypeptide(L)' 'MYKKTKITFENNILLDEVEKILNQNDILTFNLDSDSNSLVIGLKEHQIFSDALNILEKNNLQIKSIASLSINIDAIKR' A
#
# COMPACT_ATOMS: atom_id res chain seq x y z
N MET A 1 -4.68 0.40 15.36
CA MET A 1 -5.40 0.96 14.19
C MET A 1 -4.39 1.09 13.06
N TYR A 2 -4.72 0.72 11.81
CA TYR A 2 -3.77 0.76 10.69
C TYR A 2 -4.02 1.99 9.82
N LYS A 3 -2.98 2.73 9.41
CA LYS A 3 -3.10 3.79 8.39
C LYS A 3 -3.17 3.13 7.02
N LYS A 4 -4.25 3.33 6.27
CA LYS A 4 -4.45 2.74 4.95
C LYS A 4 -4.13 3.73 3.84
N THR A 5 -3.39 3.28 2.84
CA THR A 5 -3.00 4.10 1.69
C THR A 5 -3.08 3.29 0.41
N LYS A 6 -3.77 3.81 -0.60
CA LYS A 6 -3.77 3.24 -1.95
C LYS A 6 -2.53 3.70 -2.70
N ILE A 7 -1.84 2.75 -3.32
CA ILE A 7 -0.69 2.96 -4.19
C ILE A 7 -1.06 2.46 -5.57
N THR A 8 -0.88 3.29 -6.58
CA THR A 8 -1.02 2.94 -7.99
C THR A 8 0.35 2.98 -8.64
N PHE A 9 0.71 1.96 -9.40
CA PHE A 9 2.03 1.86 -10.03
C PHE A 9 1.97 2.32 -11.50
N GLU A 10 3.11 2.82 -12.01
CA GLU A 10 3.20 3.35 -13.38
C GLU A 10 3.11 2.24 -14.42
N ASN A 11 3.86 1.16 -14.21
CA ASN A 11 3.95 0.04 -15.13
C ASN A 11 3.09 -1.10 -14.64
N ASN A 12 2.46 -1.84 -15.54
CA ASN A 12 1.74 -3.06 -15.17
C ASN A 12 2.71 -4.03 -14.50
N ILE A 13 2.55 -4.24 -13.20
CA ILE A 13 3.43 -5.06 -12.37
C ILE A 13 2.66 -6.22 -11.76
N LEU A 14 3.39 -7.28 -11.41
CA LEU A 14 2.83 -8.41 -10.68
C LEU A 14 2.57 -8.00 -9.23
N LEU A 15 1.33 -7.62 -8.92
CA LEU A 15 0.95 -7.17 -7.57
C LEU A 15 1.20 -8.23 -6.50
N ASP A 16 1.15 -9.52 -6.85
CA ASP A 16 1.49 -10.63 -5.95
C ASP A 16 2.97 -10.60 -5.51
N GLU A 17 3.87 -10.15 -6.38
CA GLU A 17 5.29 -9.99 -6.04
C GLU A 17 5.49 -8.79 -5.12
N VAL A 18 4.78 -7.69 -5.39
CA VAL A 18 4.80 -6.51 -4.53
C VAL A 18 4.28 -6.83 -3.13
N GLU A 19 3.19 -7.59 -3.04
CA GLU A 19 2.65 -8.06 -1.76
C GLU A 19 3.69 -8.86 -0.98
N LYS A 20 4.41 -9.80 -1.63
CA LYS A 20 5.46 -10.58 -0.97
C LYS A 20 6.57 -9.69 -0.41
N ILE A 21 7.03 -8.70 -1.18
CA ILE A 21 8.07 -7.75 -0.74
C ILE A 21 7.60 -6.95 0.47
N LEU A 22 6.36 -6.44 0.44
CA LEU A 22 5.80 -5.66 1.54
C LEU A 22 5.56 -6.51 2.79
N ASN A 23 5.07 -7.74 2.62
CA ASN A 23 4.85 -8.68 3.72
C ASN A 23 6.14 -9.07 4.44
N GLN A 24 7.27 -9.20 3.72
CA GLN A 24 8.60 -9.43 4.32
C GLN A 24 9.05 -8.29 5.24
N ASN A 25 8.46 -7.11 5.09
CA ASN A 25 8.76 -5.92 5.89
C ASN A 25 7.62 -5.56 6.85
N ASP A 26 6.76 -6.53 7.21
CA ASP A 26 5.64 -6.34 8.13
C ASP A 26 4.60 -5.30 7.65
N ILE A 27 4.49 -5.07 6.34
CA ILE A 27 3.50 -4.17 5.74
C ILE A 27 2.38 -5.01 5.14
N LEU A 28 1.17 -4.83 5.66
CA LEU A 28 -0.01 -5.55 5.17
C LEU A 28 -0.47 -4.96 3.84
N THR A 29 -0.93 -5.81 2.93
CA THR A 29 -1.57 -5.37 1.69
C THR A 29 -3.03 -5.84 1.60
N PHE A 30 -3.84 -5.08 0.88
CA PHE A 30 -5.27 -5.27 0.70
C PHE A 30 -5.67 -4.81 -0.71
N ASN A 31 -6.80 -5.30 -1.21
CA ASN A 31 -7.43 -4.83 -2.45
C ASN A 31 -6.42 -4.72 -3.61
N LEU A 32 -5.73 -5.82 -3.93
CA LEU A 32 -4.90 -5.91 -5.13
C LEU A 32 -5.83 -5.81 -6.35
N ASP A 33 -5.65 -4.76 -7.14
CA ASP A 33 -6.46 -4.42 -8.29
C ASP A 33 -5.54 -4.35 -9.51
N SER A 34 -5.49 -5.45 -10.25
CA SER A 34 -4.66 -5.60 -11.45
C SER A 34 -5.14 -4.73 -12.61
N ASP A 35 -6.43 -4.38 -12.66
CA ASP A 35 -6.99 -3.56 -13.74
C ASP A 35 -6.48 -2.12 -13.64
N SER A 36 -6.46 -1.58 -12.41
CA SER A 36 -5.87 -0.26 -12.15
C SER A 36 -4.41 -0.31 -11.72
N ASN A 37 -3.82 -1.50 -11.68
CA ASN A 37 -2.45 -1.75 -11.26
C ASN A 37 -2.12 -1.05 -9.93
N SER A 38 -2.97 -1.32 -8.94
CA SER A 38 -2.93 -0.66 -7.65
C SER A 38 -3.17 -1.64 -6.51
N LEU A 39 -2.69 -1.28 -5.33
CA LEU A 39 -2.97 -2.02 -4.10
C LEU A 39 -3.13 -1.04 -2.94
N VAL A 40 -3.74 -1.50 -1.86
CA VAL A 40 -3.83 -0.74 -0.61
C VAL A 40 -2.86 -1.33 0.38
N ILE A 41 -1.98 -0.49 0.96
CA ILE A 41 -1.15 -0.91 2.09
C ILE A 41 -1.79 -0.48 3.41
N GLY A 42 -1.57 -1.28 4.45
CA GLY A 42 -1.88 -0.92 5.83
C GLY A 42 -0.61 -0.87 6.66
N LEU A 43 -0.33 0.30 7.22
CA LEU A 43 0.81 0.55 8.09
C LEU A 43 0.39 0.53 9.55
N LYS A 44 1.18 -0.15 10.38
CA LYS A 44 1.06 -0.11 11.85
C LYS A 44 1.29 1.32 12.35
N GLU A 45 0.88 1.59 13.58
CA GLU A 45 0.94 2.93 14.17
C GLU A 45 2.34 3.53 14.19
N HIS A 46 3.36 2.70 14.42
CA HIS A 46 4.78 3.08 14.44
C HIS A 46 5.43 3.11 13.05
N GLN A 47 4.80 2.55 12.02
CA GLN A 47 5.34 2.55 10.66
C GLN A 47 4.97 3.86 9.97
N ILE A 48 5.93 4.43 9.23
CA ILE A 48 5.72 5.63 8.43
C ILE A 48 5.67 5.28 6.95
N PHE A 49 4.91 6.08 6.21
CA PHE A 49 4.68 5.81 4.80
C PHE A 49 5.95 5.89 3.94
N SER A 50 6.90 6.76 4.32
CA SER A 50 8.20 6.85 3.65
C SER A 50 8.99 5.54 3.70
N ASP A 51 8.86 4.72 4.74
CA ASP A 51 9.56 3.44 4.83
C ASP A 51 9.03 2.45 3.79
N ALA A 52 7.70 2.41 3.64
CA ALA A 52 7.05 1.61 2.60
C ALA A 52 7.45 2.07 1.20
N LEU A 53 7.51 3.38 0.96
CA LEU A 53 8.00 3.93 -0.30
C LEU A 53 9.45 3.52 -0.58
N ASN A 54 10.33 3.67 0.40
CA ASN A 54 11.75 3.29 0.26
C ASN A 54 11.90 1.81 -0.08
N ILE A 55 11.07 0.93 0.46
CA ILE A 55 11.06 -0.51 0.13
C ILE A 55 10.64 -0.71 -1.33
N LEU A 56 9.58 -0.04 -1.78
CA LEU A 56 9.10 -0.14 -3.16
C LEU A 56 10.15 0.38 -4.16
N GLU A 57 10.75 1.54 -3.89
CA GLU A 57 11.80 2.13 -4.73
C GLU A 57 13.05 1.24 -4.82
N LYS A 58 13.51 0.66 -3.70
CA LYS A 58 14.64 -0.28 -3.69
C LYS A 58 14.41 -1.53 -4.55
N ASN A 59 13.15 -1.89 -4.80
CA ASN A 59 12.76 -3.00 -5.66
C ASN A 59 12.39 -2.54 -7.09
N ASN A 60 12.75 -1.31 -7.48
CA ASN A 60 12.47 -0.72 -8.78
C ASN A 60 10.97 -0.59 -9.10
N LEU A 61 10.12 -0.50 -8.08
CA LEU A 61 8.68 -0.33 -8.27
C LEU A 61 8.35 1.17 -8.37
N GLN A 62 7.99 1.60 -9.58
CA GLN A 62 7.67 3.00 -9.86
C GLN A 62 6.22 3.30 -9.48
N ILE A 63 6.04 4.29 -8.62
CA ILE A 63 4.73 4.69 -8.08
C ILE A 63 4.21 5.86 -8.89
N LYS A 64 3.01 5.69 -9.46
CA LYS A 64 2.31 6.73 -10.23
C LYS A 64 1.58 7.72 -9.34
N SER A 65 0.86 7.20 -8.34
CA SER A 65 0.03 8.02 -7.46
C SER A 65 -0.23 7.35 -6.14
N ILE A 66 -0.41 8.17 -5.11
CA ILE A 66 -0.66 7.76 -3.74
C ILE A 66 -1.93 8.47 -3.27
N ALA A 67 -2.87 7.72 -2.71
CA ALA A 67 -4.08 8.26 -2.12
C ALA A 67 -4.27 7.72 -0.70
N SER A 68 -4.16 8.59 0.30
CA SER A 68 -4.45 8.25 1.69
C SER A 68 -5.93 7.91 1.81
N LEU A 69 -6.23 6.69 2.27
CA LEU A 69 -7.60 6.28 2.55
C LEU A 69 -7.90 6.67 3.99
N SER A 70 -8.53 7.84 4.17
CA SER A 70 -9.05 8.26 5.47
C SER A 70 -9.97 7.17 6.00
N ILE A 71 -9.61 6.57 7.14
CA ILE A 71 -10.52 5.68 7.86
C ILE A 71 -11.58 6.60 8.43
N ASN A 72 -12.75 6.62 7.79
CA ASN A 72 -13.90 7.34 8.30
C ASN A 72 -14.36 6.60 9.56
N ILE A 73 -13.84 6.99 10.73
CA ILE A 73 -14.21 6.43 12.03
C ILE A 73 -15.71 6.61 12.29
N ASP A 74 -16.35 7.60 11.67
CA ASP A 74 -17.80 7.80 11.76
C ASP A 74 -18.63 6.65 11.17
N ALA A 75 -18.07 5.83 10.26
CA ALA A 75 -18.76 4.63 9.75
C ALA A 75 -18.74 3.44 10.74
N ILE A 76 -17.98 3.54 11.84
CA ILE A 76 -17.85 2.48 12.87
C ILE A 76 -18.75 2.75 14.08
N LYS A 77 -19.35 3.95 14.19
CA LYS A 77 -20.37 4.23 15.22
C LYS A 77 -21.73 3.69 14.75
N ARG A 78 -21.98 2.42 15.09
CA ARG A 78 -23.34 1.91 15.25
C ARG A 78 -23.96 2.46 16.54
#